data_AF-A0A1X0RYX0-F1
#
_entry.id   AF-A0A1X0RYX0-F1
#
_cell.length_a   1.000
_cell.length_b   1.000
_cell.length_c   1.000
_cell.angle_alpha   90.00
_cell.angle_beta   90.00
_cell.angle_gamma   90.00
#
_symmetry.space_group_name_H-M   'P 1'
#
loop_
_entity.id
_entity.type
_entity.pdbx_description
1 polymer ?
#
loop_
_entity_poly.entity_id
_entity_poly.type
_entity_poly.pdbx_seq_one_letter_code
_entity_poly.pdbx_strand_id
1 'polypeptide(L)'
;MAQTGDPTGKGDQGESIYGILNGPSQRYFPAEINPSLKHTRRGMVSMAVAADASVESGGVSGSQFFITLGENLDYLDGKYTLFGEVAEGFETLDKINEAYCDEQGRPYRDIRIKHTVILDDPFPDPEGLQVPDKSPLPTKEQLESMRIAEDEELEEGENEEEIEKANRAREARAHALTLEMIGDLPFAEVKPPENVLFVCKLNPITRDEDLELIFSRFGPIHSCEIIRDRVTGDSLSYAFIEFERKEDAEEVNMRRKKSEGDV
;
A
#
# COMPACT_ATOMS: atom_id res chain seq x y z
N MET A 1 1.31 -5.56 -22.34
CA MET A 1 2.27 -4.82 -21.50
C MET A 1 1.62 -4.54 -20.17
N ALA A 2 2.37 -4.47 -19.07
CA ALA A 2 1.88 -4.07 -17.76
C ALA A 2 2.45 -2.70 -17.40
N GLN A 3 1.58 -1.71 -17.17
CA GLN A 3 1.97 -0.33 -16.86
C GLN A 3 1.77 -0.04 -15.36
N THR A 4 2.70 0.69 -14.77
CA THR A 4 2.73 1.06 -13.35
C THR A 4 3.50 2.37 -13.13
N GLY A 5 3.79 2.72 -11.88
CA GLY A 5 4.58 3.90 -11.51
C GLY A 5 3.76 5.18 -11.33
N ASP A 6 2.43 5.08 -11.27
CA ASP A 6 1.56 6.15 -10.79
C ASP A 6 1.20 5.90 -9.30
N PRO A 7 1.71 6.73 -8.35
CA PRO A 7 1.43 6.56 -6.92
C PRO A 7 -0.07 6.65 -6.56
N THR A 8 -0.88 7.29 -7.38
CA THR A 8 -2.32 7.48 -7.16
C THR A 8 -3.18 6.35 -7.72
N GLY A 9 -2.63 5.55 -8.65
CA GLY A 9 -3.36 4.50 -9.35
C GLY A 9 -4.45 4.98 -10.31
N LYS A 10 -4.47 6.28 -10.67
CA LYS A 10 -5.44 6.87 -11.62
C LYS A 10 -4.99 6.71 -13.08
N GLY A 11 -3.69 6.55 -13.31
CA GLY A 11 -3.07 6.34 -14.62
C GLY A 11 -2.57 7.63 -15.29
N ASP A 12 -2.85 8.79 -14.71
CA ASP A 12 -2.51 10.11 -15.25
C ASP A 12 -1.57 10.93 -14.35
N GLN A 13 -1.18 10.40 -13.18
CA GLN A 13 -0.27 11.08 -12.26
C GLN A 13 1.12 10.43 -12.22
N GLY A 14 2.02 11.07 -11.48
CA GLY A 14 3.43 10.70 -11.41
C GLY A 14 4.32 11.91 -11.64
N GLU A 15 5.41 11.97 -10.89
CA GLU A 15 6.46 12.98 -11.00
C GLU A 15 7.83 12.33 -10.99
N SER A 16 8.80 13.02 -11.59
CA SER A 16 10.22 12.63 -11.54
C SER A 16 10.90 13.17 -10.29
N ILE A 17 12.09 12.64 -9.98
CA ILE A 17 12.94 13.14 -8.90
C ILE A 17 13.27 14.64 -9.04
N TYR A 18 13.38 15.15 -10.27
CA TYR A 18 13.62 16.56 -10.52
C TYR A 18 12.44 17.44 -10.09
N GLY A 19 11.21 16.91 -10.22
CA GLY A 19 10.00 17.58 -9.75
C GLY A 19 9.97 17.70 -8.22
N ILE A 20 10.44 16.66 -7.53
CA ILE A 20 10.53 16.61 -6.07
C ILE A 20 11.61 17.60 -5.58
N LEU A 21 12.79 17.62 -6.20
CA LEU A 21 13.93 18.43 -5.77
C LEU A 21 13.81 19.90 -6.17
N ASN A 22 13.44 20.18 -7.42
CA ASN A 22 13.49 21.52 -8.01
C ASN A 22 12.09 22.16 -8.16
N GLY A 23 11.04 21.44 -7.76
CA GLY A 23 9.66 21.90 -7.76
C GLY A 23 8.85 21.49 -9.00
N PRO A 24 7.54 21.80 -9.01
CA PRO A 24 6.56 21.23 -9.94
C PRO A 24 6.79 21.62 -11.41
N SER A 25 7.59 22.66 -11.68
CA SER A 25 7.98 23.04 -13.04
C SER A 25 8.91 22.03 -13.71
N GLN A 26 9.59 21.17 -12.93
CA GLN A 26 10.44 20.09 -13.42
C GLN A 26 9.83 18.71 -13.14
N ARG A 27 8.50 18.65 -13.07
CA ARG A 27 7.75 17.40 -12.85
C ARG A 27 8.14 16.30 -13.83
N TYR A 28 8.44 16.65 -15.07
CA TYR A 28 8.84 15.72 -16.13
C TYR A 28 10.24 16.02 -16.65
N PHE A 29 10.86 15.00 -17.24
CA PHE A 29 12.13 15.10 -17.95
C PHE A 29 11.97 14.64 -19.42
N PRO A 30 12.83 15.10 -20.34
CA PRO A 30 12.74 14.71 -21.75
C PRO A 30 12.94 13.22 -21.95
N ALA A 31 12.15 12.60 -22.84
CA ALA A 31 12.31 11.19 -23.19
C ALA A 31 13.63 10.94 -23.95
N GLU A 32 14.36 9.90 -23.57
CA GLU A 32 15.61 9.46 -24.21
C GLU A 32 15.35 8.32 -25.19
N ILE A 33 14.95 8.67 -26.41
CA ILE A 33 14.58 7.67 -27.43
C ILE A 33 15.83 7.21 -28.19
N ASN A 34 16.20 5.94 -28.04
CA ASN A 34 17.29 5.32 -28.79
C ASN A 34 16.77 4.34 -29.86
N PRO A 35 16.97 4.61 -31.16
CA PRO A 35 16.51 3.74 -32.25
C PRO A 35 17.14 2.35 -32.29
N SER A 36 18.30 2.13 -31.65
CA SER A 36 18.94 0.81 -31.62
C SER A 36 18.32 -0.13 -30.59
N LEU A 37 17.60 0.43 -29.61
CA LEU A 37 16.95 -0.31 -28.55
C LEU A 37 15.53 -0.68 -28.99
N LYS A 38 15.19 -1.96 -28.85
CA LYS A 38 13.95 -2.54 -29.39
C LYS A 38 13.26 -3.44 -28.39
N HIS A 39 11.93 -3.46 -28.41
CA HIS A 39 11.07 -4.28 -27.55
C HIS A 39 10.89 -5.69 -28.13
N THR A 40 12.00 -6.39 -28.34
CA THR A 40 12.04 -7.69 -29.03
C THR A 40 11.51 -8.84 -28.19
N ARG A 41 11.68 -8.79 -26.87
CA ARG A 41 11.33 -9.88 -25.95
C ARG A 41 10.42 -9.42 -24.82
N ARG A 42 9.88 -10.38 -24.08
CA ARG A 42 9.21 -10.13 -22.80
C ARG A 42 10.23 -9.72 -21.73
N GLY A 43 9.79 -8.92 -20.76
CA GLY A 43 10.61 -8.42 -19.65
C GLY A 43 11.41 -7.16 -19.97
N MET A 44 11.16 -6.46 -21.08
CA MET A 44 11.80 -5.18 -21.36
C MET A 44 11.10 -4.07 -20.56
N VAL A 45 11.86 -3.17 -19.95
CA VAL A 45 11.37 -2.12 -19.04
C VAL A 45 11.57 -0.73 -19.67
N SER A 46 10.47 -0.02 -19.88
CA SER A 46 10.45 1.25 -20.60
C SER A 46 9.62 2.30 -19.89
N MET A 47 10.01 3.57 -20.00
CA MET A 47 9.25 4.68 -19.44
C MET A 47 7.96 4.91 -20.25
N ALA A 48 6.88 5.25 -19.56
CA ALA A 48 5.72 5.83 -20.21
C ALA A 48 6.09 7.25 -20.68
N VAL A 49 5.69 7.58 -21.90
CA VAL A 49 5.97 8.88 -22.52
C VAL A 49 4.65 9.60 -22.75
N ALA A 50 4.52 10.79 -22.18
CA ALA A 50 3.44 11.71 -22.45
C ALA A 50 3.83 12.67 -23.58
N ALA A 51 2.87 13.01 -24.43
CA ALA A 51 3.06 14.05 -25.44
C ALA A 51 3.01 15.42 -24.77
N ASP A 52 4.14 16.13 -24.74
CA ASP A 52 4.21 17.51 -24.29
C ASP A 52 4.60 18.40 -25.48
N ALA A 53 3.74 19.38 -25.78
CA ALA A 53 3.93 20.30 -26.89
C ALA A 53 5.12 21.27 -26.69
N SER A 54 5.66 21.36 -25.46
CA SER A 54 6.76 22.25 -25.09
C SER A 54 8.15 21.67 -25.31
N VAL A 55 8.28 20.36 -25.59
CA VAL A 55 9.58 19.67 -25.66
C VAL A 55 9.82 19.10 -27.04
N GLU A 56 10.90 19.55 -27.71
CA GLU A 56 11.31 19.07 -29.04
C GLU A 56 11.77 17.59 -29.05
N SER A 57 11.98 16.97 -27.87
CA SER A 57 12.58 15.63 -27.69
C SER A 57 11.63 14.46 -27.94
N GLY A 58 10.49 14.66 -28.60
CA GLY A 58 9.55 13.58 -28.92
C GLY A 58 8.70 13.10 -27.73
N GLY A 59 8.69 13.83 -26.62
CA GLY A 59 7.85 13.57 -25.45
C GLY A 59 8.58 13.74 -24.12
N VAL A 60 7.84 13.59 -23.03
CA VAL A 60 8.33 13.70 -21.66
C VAL A 60 7.95 12.49 -20.80
N SER A 61 8.76 12.19 -19.80
CA SER A 61 8.56 11.08 -18.87
C SER A 61 8.59 11.56 -17.42
N GLY A 62 7.91 10.82 -16.55
CA GLY A 62 7.82 11.06 -15.11
C GLY A 62 8.28 9.83 -14.32
N SER A 63 7.43 9.30 -13.45
CA SER A 63 7.67 8.05 -12.71
C SER A 63 6.97 6.83 -13.31
N GLN A 64 6.06 7.01 -14.26
CA GLN A 64 5.34 5.90 -14.88
C GLN A 64 6.25 5.12 -15.83
N PHE A 65 6.21 3.79 -15.73
CA PHE A 65 6.93 2.85 -16.59
C PHE A 65 6.08 1.62 -16.86
N PHE A 66 6.47 0.83 -17.85
CA PHE A 66 5.82 -0.44 -18.16
C PHE A 66 6.83 -1.53 -18.44
N ILE A 67 6.36 -2.77 -18.27
CA ILE A 67 7.11 -3.99 -18.57
C ILE A 67 6.42 -4.71 -19.73
N THR A 68 7.20 -5.17 -20.71
CA THR A 68 6.67 -5.97 -21.81
C THR A 68 6.30 -7.36 -21.33
N LEU A 69 5.07 -7.79 -21.60
CA LEU A 69 4.56 -9.12 -21.27
C LEU A 69 4.51 -10.06 -22.49
N GLY A 70 4.82 -9.53 -23.67
CA GLY A 70 4.86 -10.26 -24.94
C GLY A 70 6.14 -9.96 -25.70
N GLU A 71 6.31 -10.64 -26.82
CA GLU A 71 7.48 -10.54 -27.70
C GLU A 71 7.18 -9.71 -28.94
N ASN A 72 8.23 -9.19 -29.58
CA ASN A 72 8.17 -8.45 -30.85
C ASN A 72 7.14 -7.30 -30.86
N LEU A 73 7.22 -6.43 -29.86
CA LEU A 73 6.32 -5.28 -29.72
C LEU A 73 6.87 -4.06 -30.50
N ASP A 74 7.12 -4.24 -31.79
CA ASP A 74 7.80 -3.27 -32.66
C ASP A 74 7.08 -1.91 -32.73
N TYR A 75 5.78 -1.87 -32.42
CA TYR A 75 4.99 -0.64 -32.41
C TYR A 75 5.36 0.33 -31.27
N LEU A 76 6.11 -0.15 -30.28
CA LEU A 76 6.66 0.63 -29.15
C LEU A 76 8.04 1.22 -29.48
N ASP A 77 8.75 0.65 -30.46
CA ASP A 77 10.11 1.07 -30.80
C ASP A 77 10.13 2.51 -31.32
N GLY A 78 11.14 3.27 -30.88
CA GLY A 78 11.30 4.67 -31.25
C GLY A 78 10.24 5.62 -30.68
N LYS A 79 9.36 5.16 -29.78
CA LYS A 79 8.35 5.99 -29.09
C LYS A 79 8.56 6.07 -27.59
N TYR A 80 9.09 5.02 -26.99
CA TYR A 80 9.29 4.90 -25.55
C TYR A 80 10.77 4.76 -25.22
N THR A 81 11.17 5.32 -24.08
CA THR A 81 12.53 5.22 -23.55
C THR A 81 12.73 3.85 -22.92
N LEU A 82 13.43 2.95 -23.61
CA LEU A 82 13.83 1.65 -23.08
C LEU A 82 15.09 1.82 -22.22
N PHE A 83 15.01 1.47 -20.94
CA PHE A 83 16.09 1.71 -19.97
C PHE A 83 16.54 0.46 -19.21
N GLY A 84 15.83 -0.66 -19.31
CA GLY A 84 16.20 -1.87 -18.61
C GLY A 84 15.52 -3.13 -19.11
N GLU A 85 15.87 -4.24 -18.47
CA GLU A 85 15.28 -5.55 -18.71
C GLU A 85 15.21 -6.36 -17.40
N VAL A 86 14.21 -7.22 -17.31
CA VAL A 86 14.00 -8.15 -16.21
C VAL A 86 14.99 -9.30 -16.36
N ALA A 87 15.87 -9.45 -15.37
CA ALA A 87 16.85 -10.53 -15.33
C ALA A 87 16.26 -11.84 -14.77
N GLU A 88 15.44 -11.75 -13.73
CA GLU A 88 14.86 -12.89 -13.01
C GLU A 88 13.39 -12.62 -12.63
N GLY A 89 12.65 -13.67 -12.24
CA GLY A 89 11.25 -13.53 -11.79
C GLY A 89 10.21 -13.51 -12.92
N PHE A 90 10.50 -14.14 -14.06
CA PHE A 90 9.55 -14.23 -15.18
C PHE A 90 8.22 -14.92 -14.81
N GLU A 91 8.22 -15.83 -13.84
CA GLU A 91 7.00 -16.44 -13.30
C GLU A 91 6.03 -15.40 -12.70
N THR A 92 6.55 -14.32 -12.13
CA THR A 92 5.74 -13.21 -11.61
C THR A 92 5.15 -12.41 -12.76
N LEU A 93 5.91 -12.19 -13.84
CA LEU A 93 5.37 -11.55 -15.05
C LEU A 93 4.25 -12.38 -15.67
N ASP A 94 4.38 -13.71 -15.66
CA ASP A 94 3.34 -14.62 -16.15
C ASP A 94 2.06 -14.48 -15.33
N LYS A 95 2.16 -14.46 -13.99
CA LYS A 95 1.02 -14.19 -13.09
C LYS A 95 0.37 -12.83 -13.34
N ILE A 96 1.16 -11.79 -13.58
CA ILE A 96 0.64 -10.45 -13.90
C ILE A 96 -0.12 -10.48 -15.24
N ASN A 97 0.40 -11.21 -16.24
CA ASN A 97 -0.21 -11.31 -17.55
C ASN A 97 -1.51 -12.14 -17.55
N GLU A 98 -1.63 -13.11 -16.66
CA GLU A 98 -2.82 -13.94 -16.47
C GLU A 98 -3.92 -13.26 -15.64
N ALA A 99 -3.66 -12.08 -15.08
CA ALA A 99 -4.61 -11.35 -14.28
C ALA A 99 -5.84 -10.94 -15.12
N TYR A 100 -7.03 -11.20 -14.59
CA TYR A 100 -8.27 -10.74 -15.19
C TYR A 100 -8.39 -9.22 -15.04
N CYS A 101 -8.59 -8.53 -16.15
CA CYS A 101 -8.77 -7.08 -16.20
C CYS A 101 -10.21 -6.69 -16.54
N ASP A 102 -10.60 -5.50 -16.10
CA ASP A 102 -11.83 -4.84 -16.53
C ASP A 102 -11.73 -4.30 -17.97
N GLU A 103 -12.80 -3.64 -18.43
CA GLU A 103 -12.87 -3.04 -19.78
C GLU A 103 -11.83 -1.94 -20.01
N GLN A 104 -11.30 -1.34 -18.94
CA GLN A 104 -10.26 -0.31 -18.96
C GLN A 104 -8.85 -0.92 -18.89
N GLY A 105 -8.73 -2.25 -18.86
CA GLY A 105 -7.46 -2.95 -18.78
C GLY A 105 -6.82 -2.92 -17.39
N ARG A 106 -7.56 -2.55 -16.33
CA ARG A 106 -7.06 -2.55 -14.96
C ARG A 106 -7.43 -3.88 -14.27
N PRO A 107 -6.49 -4.57 -13.61
CA PRO A 107 -6.74 -5.86 -12.95
C PRO A 107 -7.86 -5.82 -11.90
N TYR A 108 -8.75 -6.82 -11.88
CA TYR A 108 -9.78 -6.97 -10.85
C TYR A 108 -9.20 -7.27 -9.46
N ARG A 109 -8.09 -8.03 -9.44
CA ARG A 109 -7.27 -8.25 -8.25
C ARG A 109 -6.09 -7.28 -8.28
N ASP A 110 -5.94 -6.49 -7.23
CA ASP A 110 -4.88 -5.49 -7.17
C ASP A 110 -3.49 -6.14 -7.17
N ILE A 111 -2.59 -5.62 -8.01
CA ILE A 111 -1.18 -6.04 -8.09
C ILE A 111 -0.34 -4.86 -7.62
N ARG A 112 0.45 -5.05 -6.56
CA ARG A 112 1.16 -3.95 -5.88
C ARG A 112 2.66 -4.22 -5.76
N ILE A 113 3.45 -3.18 -5.94
CA ILE A 113 4.88 -3.19 -5.60
C ILE A 113 4.98 -2.89 -4.11
N LYS A 114 5.39 -3.89 -3.31
CA LYS A 114 5.52 -3.75 -1.85
C LYS A 114 6.81 -3.00 -1.48
N HIS A 115 7.94 -3.46 -2.03
CA HIS A 115 9.26 -2.89 -1.76
C HIS A 115 10.12 -2.89 -3.02
N THR A 116 11.02 -1.91 -3.11
CA THR A 116 12.05 -1.81 -4.14
C THR A 116 13.40 -1.74 -3.45
N VAL A 117 14.33 -2.63 -3.83
CA VAL A 117 15.69 -2.69 -3.28
C VAL A 117 16.69 -2.43 -4.40
N ILE A 118 17.56 -1.45 -4.22
CA ILE A 118 18.65 -1.16 -5.15
C ILE A 118 19.83 -2.06 -4.78
N LEU A 119 20.22 -2.95 -5.71
CA LEU A 119 21.29 -3.93 -5.47
C LEU A 119 22.70 -3.35 -5.67
N ASP A 120 22.83 -2.50 -6.68
CA ASP A 120 24.06 -1.80 -7.05
C ASP A 120 23.67 -0.42 -7.57
N ASP A 121 24.15 0.63 -6.92
CA ASP A 121 23.92 2.01 -7.35
C ASP A 121 25.21 2.57 -7.95
N PRO A 122 25.29 2.68 -9.29
CA PRO A 122 26.48 3.20 -9.96
C PRO A 122 26.57 4.74 -9.92
N PHE A 123 25.54 5.44 -9.41
CA PHE A 123 25.46 6.89 -9.41
C PHE A 123 25.48 7.46 -7.99
N PRO A 124 26.05 8.66 -7.79
CA PRO A 124 25.93 9.36 -6.52
C PRO A 124 24.53 9.94 -6.34
N ASP A 125 24.04 9.95 -5.10
CA ASP A 125 22.77 10.58 -4.75
C ASP A 125 22.77 12.09 -5.10
N PRO A 126 21.70 12.61 -5.72
CA PRO A 126 21.58 14.03 -6.00
C PRO A 126 21.45 14.86 -4.71
N GLU A 127 21.99 16.07 -4.73
CA GLU A 127 21.93 16.97 -3.57
C GLU A 127 20.48 17.27 -3.16
N GLY A 128 20.20 17.15 -1.87
CA GLY A 128 18.86 17.39 -1.31
C GLY A 128 17.90 16.19 -1.40
N LEU A 129 18.32 15.06 -1.97
CA LEU A 129 17.54 13.84 -1.92
C LEU A 129 17.43 13.32 -0.49
N GLN A 130 16.19 13.27 0.01
CA GLN A 130 15.88 12.57 1.25
C GLN A 130 15.30 11.21 0.88
N VAL A 131 16.12 10.17 1.01
CA VAL A 131 15.68 8.79 0.82
C VAL A 131 14.75 8.43 1.99
N PRO A 132 13.48 8.04 1.71
CA PRO A 132 12.60 7.58 2.76
C PRO A 132 13.16 6.30 3.38
N ASP A 133 13.14 6.20 4.71
CA ASP A 133 13.59 4.99 5.41
C ASP A 133 12.71 3.76 5.08
N LYS A 134 11.48 3.99 4.58
CA LYS A 134 10.49 2.96 4.28
C LYS A 134 9.66 3.33 3.05
N SER A 135 9.08 2.31 2.42
CA SER A 135 8.15 2.48 1.29
C SER A 135 6.91 3.28 1.73
N PRO A 136 6.38 4.18 0.88
CA PRO A 136 5.21 4.97 1.22
C PRO A 136 3.98 4.08 1.40
N LEU A 137 3.12 4.45 2.34
CA LEU A 137 1.89 3.71 2.61
C LEU A 137 0.89 3.87 1.46
N PRO A 138 0.07 2.85 1.18
CA PRO A 138 -1.07 3.00 0.29
C PRO A 138 -1.98 4.12 0.78
N THR A 139 -2.45 4.95 -0.14
CA THR A 139 -3.44 6.00 0.18
C THR A 139 -4.77 5.39 0.59
N LYS A 140 -5.59 6.14 1.36
CA LYS A 140 -6.96 5.70 1.74
C LYS A 140 -7.79 5.32 0.51
N GLU A 141 -7.72 6.10 -0.57
CA GLU A 141 -8.40 5.81 -1.85
C GLU A 141 -7.97 4.45 -2.45
N GLN A 142 -6.71 4.06 -2.29
CA GLN A 142 -6.21 2.76 -2.74
C GLN A 142 -6.67 1.60 -1.85
N LEU A 143 -6.88 1.83 -0.56
CA LEU A 143 -7.36 0.81 0.39
C LEU A 143 -8.89 0.63 0.31
N GLU A 144 -9.61 1.71 0.02
CA GLU A 144 -11.07 1.73 -0.11
C GLU A 144 -11.57 1.23 -1.48
N SER A 145 -10.66 0.99 -2.42
CA SER A 145 -11.05 0.53 -3.75
C SER A 145 -11.78 -0.82 -3.64
N MET A 146 -12.97 -0.95 -4.22
CA MET A 146 -13.78 -2.19 -4.23
C MET A 146 -13.18 -3.33 -5.07
N ARG A 147 -11.88 -3.25 -5.40
CA ARG A 147 -11.16 -4.32 -6.11
C ARG A 147 -10.75 -5.38 -5.12
N ILE A 148 -10.66 -6.60 -5.63
CA ILE A 148 -10.31 -7.78 -4.85
C ILE A 148 -8.86 -7.56 -4.39
N ALA A 149 -8.63 -7.49 -3.07
CA ALA A 149 -7.28 -7.35 -2.56
C ALA A 149 -6.42 -8.55 -3.00
N GLU A 150 -5.09 -8.39 -3.02
CA GLU A 150 -4.17 -9.46 -3.43
C GLU A 150 -4.39 -10.74 -2.61
N ASP A 151 -4.93 -10.69 -1.39
CA ASP A 151 -5.09 -11.89 -0.53
C ASP A 151 -6.55 -12.36 -0.38
N GLU A 152 -7.47 -11.89 -1.24
CA GLU A 152 -8.88 -12.28 -1.19
C GLU A 152 -9.13 -13.60 -1.95
N GLU A 153 -9.56 -14.64 -1.21
CA GLU A 153 -10.26 -15.79 -1.78
C GLU A 153 -11.74 -15.40 -1.98
N LEU A 154 -12.29 -15.72 -3.16
CA LEU A 154 -13.71 -15.52 -3.46
C LEU A 154 -14.55 -16.51 -2.64
N GLU A 155 -14.97 -16.13 -1.43
CA GLU A 155 -15.97 -16.88 -0.67
C GLU A 155 -17.37 -16.47 -1.12
N GLU A 156 -18.08 -17.37 -1.80
CA GLU A 156 -19.51 -17.23 -2.11
C GLU A 156 -20.33 -17.40 -0.83
N GLY A 157 -20.45 -16.33 -0.04
CA GLY A 157 -21.34 -16.32 1.12
C GLY A 157 -22.80 -16.31 0.68
N GLU A 158 -23.54 -17.39 0.95
CA GLU A 158 -24.95 -17.50 0.55
C GLU A 158 -25.90 -16.66 1.45
N ASN A 159 -25.46 -16.18 2.62
CA ASN A 159 -26.28 -15.46 3.61
C ASN A 159 -25.62 -14.20 4.22
N GLU A 160 -26.44 -13.25 4.69
CA GLU A 160 -26.02 -11.92 5.20
C GLU A 160 -25.00 -11.96 6.36
N GLU A 161 -25.11 -12.90 7.29
CA GLU A 161 -24.17 -13.02 8.42
C GLU A 161 -22.76 -13.45 7.96
N GLU A 162 -22.66 -14.35 6.98
CA GLU A 162 -21.37 -14.78 6.44
C GLU A 162 -20.71 -13.66 5.65
N ILE A 163 -21.50 -12.87 4.91
CA ILE A 163 -21.05 -11.67 4.21
C ILE A 163 -20.52 -10.62 5.20
N GLU A 164 -21.20 -10.37 6.32
CA GLU A 164 -20.70 -9.41 7.33
C GLU A 164 -19.41 -9.90 8.00
N LYS A 165 -19.32 -11.20 8.30
CA LYS A 165 -18.12 -11.80 8.90
C LYS A 165 -16.93 -11.76 7.93
N ALA A 166 -17.16 -12.05 6.65
CA ALA A 166 -16.17 -11.92 5.59
C ALA A 166 -15.73 -10.47 5.40
N ASN A 167 -16.67 -9.51 5.42
CA ASN A 167 -16.35 -8.08 5.37
C ASN A 167 -15.50 -7.62 6.56
N ARG A 168 -15.85 -8.02 7.78
CA ARG A 168 -15.07 -7.69 9.00
C ARG A 168 -13.68 -8.33 8.98
N ALA A 169 -13.58 -9.58 8.49
CA ALA A 169 -12.29 -10.25 8.31
C ALA A 169 -11.43 -9.57 7.23
N ARG A 170 -12.05 -9.12 6.12
CA ARG A 170 -11.41 -8.35 5.05
C ARG A 170 -10.87 -7.02 5.57
N GLU A 171 -11.69 -6.25 6.28
CA GLU A 171 -11.27 -5.00 6.91
C GLU A 171 -10.09 -5.22 7.85
N ALA A 172 -10.14 -6.27 8.69
CA ALA A 172 -9.05 -6.60 9.60
C ALA A 172 -7.76 -7.02 8.87
N ARG A 173 -7.86 -7.76 7.76
CA ARG A 173 -6.70 -8.18 6.94
C ARG A 173 -6.10 -7.01 6.16
N ALA A 174 -6.92 -6.17 5.53
CA ALA A 174 -6.47 -4.95 4.86
C ALA A 174 -5.75 -4.00 5.84
N HIS A 175 -6.28 -3.91 7.07
CA HIS A 175 -5.64 -3.16 8.15
C HIS A 175 -4.31 -3.82 8.59
N ALA A 176 -4.26 -5.15 8.71
CA ALA A 176 -3.03 -5.87 9.04
C ALA A 176 -1.92 -5.72 7.98
N LEU A 177 -2.26 -5.82 6.69
CA LEU A 177 -1.31 -5.59 5.59
C LEU A 177 -0.79 -4.14 5.60
N THR A 178 -1.66 -3.18 5.92
CA THR A 178 -1.27 -1.78 6.09
C THR A 178 -0.26 -1.64 7.25
N LEU A 179 -0.46 -2.33 8.38
CA LEU A 179 0.50 -2.37 9.49
C LEU A 179 1.80 -3.08 9.15
N GLU A 180 1.76 -4.14 8.32
CA GLU A 180 2.97 -4.84 7.84
C GLU A 180 3.82 -3.91 6.96
N MET A 181 3.20 -3.17 6.04
CA MET A 181 3.87 -2.20 5.16
C MET A 181 4.47 -1.00 5.91
N ILE A 182 3.95 -0.66 7.10
CA ILE A 182 4.48 0.39 7.99
C ILE A 182 5.84 0.01 8.59
N GLY A 183 6.20 -1.28 8.63
CA GLY A 183 7.47 -1.75 9.17
C GLY A 183 7.74 -1.33 10.63
N ASP A 184 6.74 -0.86 11.37
CA ASP A 184 6.80 -0.60 12.82
C ASP A 184 5.93 -1.62 13.54
N LEU A 185 6.32 -2.88 13.44
CA LEU A 185 6.17 -3.85 14.51
C LEU A 185 7.28 -4.91 14.31
N PRO A 186 8.08 -5.20 15.34
CA PRO A 186 8.98 -6.34 15.31
C PRO A 186 8.10 -7.58 15.23
N PHE A 187 8.04 -8.19 14.04
CA PHE A 187 7.39 -9.47 13.76
C PHE A 187 5.87 -9.47 14.02
N ALA A 188 5.10 -9.67 12.94
CA ALA A 188 3.66 -9.97 12.99
C ALA A 188 3.30 -11.30 13.72
N GLU A 189 4.26 -11.87 14.48
CA GLU A 189 4.07 -13.02 15.36
C GLU A 189 4.22 -12.67 16.86
N VAL A 190 4.56 -11.42 17.22
CA VAL A 190 4.62 -11.03 18.64
C VAL A 190 3.21 -10.73 19.11
N LYS A 191 2.60 -11.71 19.77
CA LYS A 191 1.41 -11.52 20.62
C LYS A 191 1.64 -10.24 21.43
N PRO A 192 0.71 -9.26 21.41
CA PRO A 192 0.86 -8.05 22.20
C PRO A 192 1.15 -8.45 23.65
N PRO A 193 1.96 -7.65 24.38
CA PRO A 193 2.30 -7.95 25.77
C PRO A 193 1.05 -8.33 26.55
N GLU A 194 1.13 -9.35 27.41
CA GLU A 194 -0.06 -9.93 28.06
C GLU A 194 -0.81 -8.94 28.96
N ASN A 195 -0.20 -7.78 29.25
CA ASN A 195 -0.77 -6.68 30.01
C ASN A 195 -1.42 -5.58 29.14
N VAL A 196 -1.43 -5.70 27.81
CA VAL A 196 -2.00 -4.69 26.90
C VAL A 196 -3.32 -5.18 26.31
N LEU A 197 -4.36 -4.37 26.47
CA LEU A 197 -5.70 -4.57 25.94
C LEU A 197 -5.93 -3.66 24.73
N PHE A 198 -6.39 -4.25 23.63
CA PHE A 198 -6.83 -3.52 22.45
C PHE A 198 -8.36 -3.34 22.45
N VAL A 199 -8.81 -2.10 22.36
CA VAL A 199 -10.24 -1.74 22.34
C VAL A 199 -10.56 -1.06 21.01
N CYS A 200 -11.45 -1.66 20.23
CA CYS A 200 -11.90 -1.16 18.92
C CYS A 200 -13.39 -0.79 18.94
N LYS A 201 -13.87 -0.12 17.88
CA LYS A 201 -15.26 0.36 17.72
C LYS A 201 -15.67 1.36 18.81
N LEU A 202 -14.74 2.21 19.21
CA LEU A 202 -15.05 3.29 20.13
C LEU A 202 -15.90 4.35 19.45
N ASN A 203 -16.81 4.96 20.21
CA ASN A 203 -17.52 6.13 19.73
C ASN A 203 -16.49 7.25 19.49
N PRO A 204 -16.49 7.95 18.34
CA PRO A 204 -15.52 9.01 18.04
C PRO A 204 -15.46 10.15 19.07
N ILE A 205 -16.51 10.31 19.88
CA ILE A 205 -16.61 11.31 20.94
C ILE A 205 -15.95 10.82 22.25
N THR A 206 -15.71 9.52 22.40
CA THR A 206 -15.08 8.91 23.58
C THR A 206 -13.67 9.44 23.79
N ARG A 207 -13.34 9.78 25.03
CA ARG A 207 -12.03 10.30 25.42
C ARG A 207 -11.25 9.28 26.24
N ASP A 208 -9.95 9.53 26.33
CA ASP A 208 -9.00 8.71 27.06
C ASP A 208 -9.42 8.53 28.52
N GLU A 209 -9.92 9.60 29.16
CA GLU A 209 -10.38 9.58 30.54
C GLU A 209 -11.64 8.71 30.73
N ASP A 210 -12.51 8.63 29.73
CA ASP A 210 -13.71 7.80 29.77
C ASP A 210 -13.33 6.32 29.81
N LEU A 211 -12.32 5.93 29.03
CA LEU A 211 -11.81 4.57 28.99
C LEU A 211 -11.05 4.23 30.27
N GLU A 212 -10.21 5.13 30.75
CA GLU A 212 -9.50 4.93 32.02
C GLU A 212 -10.48 4.73 33.18
N LEU A 213 -11.56 5.51 33.22
CA LEU A 213 -12.63 5.36 34.22
C LEU A 213 -13.38 4.02 34.09
N ILE A 214 -13.65 3.56 32.87
CA ILE A 214 -14.33 2.28 32.65
C ILE A 214 -13.42 1.12 33.05
N PHE A 215 -12.15 1.15 32.64
CA PHE A 215 -11.24 0.02 32.76
C PHE A 215 -10.49 -0.04 34.08
N SER A 216 -10.37 1.06 34.82
CA SER A 216 -9.78 1.10 36.18
C SER A 216 -10.51 0.22 37.19
N ARG A 217 -11.77 -0.16 36.91
CA ARG A 217 -12.53 -1.12 37.73
C ARG A 217 -11.96 -2.53 37.71
N PHE A 218 -11.18 -2.88 36.68
CA PHE A 218 -10.58 -4.20 36.51
C PHE A 218 -9.17 -4.25 37.08
N GLY A 219 -8.48 -3.11 37.16
CA GLY A 219 -7.15 -3.02 37.75
C GLY A 219 -6.51 -1.65 37.53
N PRO A 220 -5.37 -1.37 38.21
CA PRO A 220 -4.59 -0.16 37.96
C PRO A 220 -4.07 -0.13 36.53
N ILE A 221 -4.30 1.01 35.87
CA ILE A 221 -3.91 1.26 34.49
C ILE A 221 -2.56 1.98 34.49
N HIS A 222 -1.63 1.45 33.70
CA HIS A 222 -0.32 2.07 33.47
C HIS A 222 -0.40 3.16 32.39
N SER A 223 -1.12 2.87 31.31
CA SER A 223 -1.34 3.81 30.20
C SER A 223 -2.68 3.53 29.51
N CYS A 224 -3.38 4.57 29.07
CA CYS A 224 -4.58 4.47 28.26
C CYS A 224 -4.51 5.52 27.15
N GLU A 225 -4.47 5.07 25.90
CA GLU A 225 -4.31 5.96 24.75
C GLU A 225 -5.27 5.60 23.62
N ILE A 226 -6.17 6.52 23.29
CA ILE A 226 -6.99 6.55 22.09
C ILE A 226 -6.13 7.09 20.97
N ILE A 227 -6.02 6.31 19.89
CA ILE A 227 -5.25 6.75 18.74
C ILE A 227 -6.08 7.72 17.92
N ARG A 228 -5.47 8.87 17.64
CA ARG A 228 -6.08 9.99 16.92
C ARG A 228 -5.33 10.27 15.63
N ASP A 229 -6.04 10.76 14.63
CA ASP A 229 -5.45 11.27 13.40
C ASP A 229 -4.52 12.44 13.74
N ARG A 230 -3.26 12.35 13.32
CA ARG A 230 -2.21 13.32 13.67
C ARG A 230 -2.44 14.71 13.08
N VAL A 231 -3.28 14.80 12.04
CA VAL A 231 -3.57 16.04 11.31
C VAL A 231 -4.90 16.64 11.79
N THR A 232 -5.95 15.83 11.91
CA THR A 232 -7.29 16.34 12.28
C THR A 232 -7.55 16.29 13.78
N GLY A 233 -6.81 15.48 14.53
CA GLY A 233 -7.03 15.24 15.96
C GLY A 233 -8.25 14.35 16.26
N ASP A 234 -8.92 13.85 15.21
CA ASP A 234 -10.10 13.01 15.35
C ASP A 234 -9.73 11.61 15.84
N SER A 235 -10.58 11.05 16.71
CA SER A 235 -10.40 9.67 17.18
C SER A 235 -10.51 8.70 16.01
N LEU A 236 -9.54 7.80 15.87
CA LEU A 236 -9.59 6.70 14.91
C LEU A 236 -10.44 5.53 15.45
N SER A 237 -11.19 5.74 16.53
CA SER A 237 -12.12 4.78 17.12
C SER A 237 -11.49 3.49 17.66
N TYR A 238 -10.20 3.53 18.02
CA TYR A 238 -9.53 2.47 18.76
C TYR A 238 -8.54 3.00 19.81
N ALA A 239 -8.24 2.17 20.81
CA ALA A 239 -7.38 2.50 21.92
C ALA A 239 -6.55 1.32 22.39
N PHE A 240 -5.40 1.63 22.99
CA PHE A 240 -4.55 0.70 23.72
C PHE A 240 -4.61 1.03 25.21
N ILE A 241 -4.85 0.01 26.02
CA ILE A 241 -4.90 0.13 27.48
C ILE A 241 -3.89 -0.83 28.05
N GLU A 242 -2.85 -0.30 28.66
CA GLU A 242 -1.83 -1.06 29.36
C GLU A 242 -2.16 -1.11 30.85
N PHE A 243 -2.32 -2.31 31.39
CA PHE A 243 -2.49 -2.54 32.82
C PHE A 243 -1.12 -2.73 33.48
N GLU A 244 -1.01 -2.35 34.76
CA GLU A 244 0.21 -2.65 35.53
C GLU A 244 0.41 -4.16 35.72
N ARG A 245 -0.69 -4.93 35.71
CA ARG A 245 -0.68 -6.38 35.92
C ARG A 245 -1.38 -7.07 34.77
N LYS A 246 -0.76 -8.15 34.27
CA LYS A 246 -1.33 -8.97 33.19
C LYS A 246 -2.65 -9.67 33.55
N GLU A 247 -2.83 -10.01 34.83
CA GLU A 247 -4.04 -10.66 35.35
C GLU A 247 -5.30 -9.82 35.11
N ASP A 248 -5.16 -8.49 35.20
CA ASP A 248 -6.25 -7.54 35.03
C ASP A 248 -6.70 -7.48 33.56
N ALA A 249 -5.74 -7.51 32.62
CA ALA A 249 -6.02 -7.58 31.18
C ALA A 249 -6.67 -8.91 30.77
N GLU A 250 -6.25 -10.03 31.37
CA GLU A 250 -6.86 -11.35 31.16
C GLU A 250 -8.30 -11.42 31.65
N GLU A 251 -8.61 -10.82 32.81
CA GLU A 251 -9.97 -10.79 33.35
C GLU A 251 -10.94 -10.04 32.43
N VAL A 252 -10.50 -8.91 31.86
CA VAL A 252 -11.27 -8.16 30.87
C VAL A 252 -11.55 -9.00 29.63
N ASN A 253 -10.52 -9.64 29.08
CA ASN A 253 -10.65 -10.52 27.92
C ASN A 253 -11.58 -11.72 28.18
N MET A 254 -11.54 -12.30 29.38
CA MET A 254 -12.45 -13.38 29.77
C MET A 254 -13.90 -12.92 29.89
N ARG A 255 -14.14 -11.73 30.46
CA ARG A 255 -15.51 -11.16 30.55
C ARG A 255 -16.05 -10.82 29.17
N ARG A 256 -15.20 -10.32 28.26
CA ARG A 256 -15.55 -10.02 26.86
C ARG A 256 -16.02 -11.26 26.10
N LYS A 257 -15.28 -12.37 26.23
CA LYS A 257 -15.65 -13.66 25.61
C LYS A 257 -16.95 -14.25 26.14
N LYS A 258 -17.31 -13.96 27.40
CA LYS A 258 -18.60 -14.38 27.97
C LYS A 258 -19.77 -13.55 27.45
N SER A 259 -19.57 -12.25 27.16
CA SER A 259 -20.63 -11.41 26.60
C SER A 259 -20.90 -11.61 25.11
N GLU A 260 -19.92 -12.13 24.34
CA GLU A 260 -20.07 -12.43 22.91
C GLU A 260 -20.68 -13.82 22.63
N GLY A 261 -20.89 -14.65 23.66
CA GLY A 261 -21.41 -16.02 23.51
C GLY A 261 -22.90 -16.22 23.79
N ASP A 262 -23.65 -15.15 24.08
CA ASP A 262 -25.06 -15.20 24.53
C ASP A 262 -26.03 -14.35 23.68
N VAL A 263 -25.67 -14.00 22.43
CA VAL A 263 -26.60 -13.36 21.47
C VAL A 263 -26.52 -14.03 20.12
#